data_AF-A0A7X7J2F8-F1
#
_entry.id   AF-A0A7X7J2F8-F1
#
_cell.length_a   1.000
_cell.length_b   1.000
_cell.length_c   1.000
_cell.angle_alpha   90.00
_cell.angle_beta   90.00
_cell.angle_gamma   90.00
#
_symmetry.space_group_name_H-M   'P 1'
#
loop_
_entity.id
_entity.type
_entity.pdbx_description
1 polymer ?
#
loop_
_entity_poly.entity_id
_entity_poly.type
_entity_poly.pdbx_seq_one_letter_code
_entity_poly.pdbx_strand_id
1 'polypeptide(L)'
;MRAPNMTLRRKAWIIVAAAVVALPGMLYVSLRSLSVNGCLPATALTFGLVSGLLTLLLLERSVIAHLMQFSREVERISTTGNTALRLEITGEDELSRLGQAINKMLDSIERAESLRRQAQCDLRSILDHVHDAIFVHDTS
;
A
#
# COMPACT_ATOMS: atom_id res chain seq x y z
N MET A 1 8.43 -17.25 -19.22
CA MET A 1 6.96 -17.31 -19.03
C MET A 1 6.58 -16.27 -17.99
N ARG A 2 5.94 -15.15 -18.39
CA ARG A 2 5.57 -14.05 -17.50
C ARG A 2 4.23 -14.37 -16.85
N ALA A 3 4.23 -14.63 -15.55
CA ALA A 3 3.00 -14.94 -14.82
C ALA A 3 2.03 -13.74 -14.90
N PRO A 4 0.74 -13.97 -15.21
CA PRO A 4 -0.24 -12.90 -15.26
C PRO A 4 -0.36 -12.24 -13.89
N ASN A 5 -0.29 -10.90 -13.87
CA ASN A 5 -0.48 -10.02 -12.73
C ASN A 5 -1.85 -10.28 -12.08
N MET A 6 -1.86 -11.03 -10.98
CA MET A 6 -3.06 -11.41 -10.24
C MET A 6 -3.49 -10.30 -9.28
N THR A 7 -4.74 -9.87 -9.35
CA THR A 7 -5.36 -8.94 -8.37
C THR A 7 -5.33 -9.52 -6.94
N LEU A 8 -5.33 -8.70 -5.89
CA LEU A 8 -5.24 -9.14 -4.49
C LEU A 8 -6.45 -10.00 -4.16
N ARG A 9 -7.61 -9.67 -4.74
CA ARG A 9 -8.78 -10.56 -4.77
C ARG A 9 -8.42 -11.94 -5.28
N ARG A 10 -7.74 -12.10 -6.42
CA ARG A 10 -7.40 -13.42 -6.96
C ARG A 10 -6.40 -14.17 -6.08
N LYS A 11 -5.45 -13.49 -5.43
CA LYS A 11 -4.59 -14.10 -4.38
C LYS A 11 -5.37 -14.48 -3.13
N ALA A 12 -6.29 -13.62 -2.67
CA ALA A 12 -7.18 -13.90 -1.55
C ALA A 12 -8.12 -15.07 -1.86
N TRP A 13 -8.65 -15.16 -3.08
CA TRP A 13 -9.44 -16.29 -3.57
C TRP A 13 -8.59 -17.57 -3.67
N ILE A 14 -7.28 -17.49 -3.95
CA ILE A 14 -6.39 -18.66 -3.85
C ILE A 14 -6.21 -19.07 -2.38
N ILE A 15 -6.03 -18.13 -1.46
CA ILE A 15 -5.91 -18.43 -0.02
C ILE A 15 -7.22 -19.02 0.51
N VAL A 16 -8.35 -18.42 0.14
CA VAL A 16 -9.69 -18.90 0.49
C VAL A 16 -9.94 -20.25 -0.15
N ALA A 17 -9.60 -20.47 -1.43
CA ALA A 17 -9.72 -21.77 -2.07
C ALA A 17 -8.81 -22.81 -1.40
N ALA A 18 -7.58 -22.47 -1.02
CA ALA A 18 -6.68 -23.35 -0.29
C ALA A 18 -7.25 -23.71 1.10
N ALA A 19 -7.79 -22.73 1.84
CA ALA A 19 -8.46 -22.95 3.11
C ALA A 19 -9.73 -23.81 2.96
N VAL A 20 -10.55 -23.52 1.94
CA VAL A 20 -11.78 -24.26 1.61
C VAL A 20 -11.48 -25.66 1.08
N VAL A 21 -10.32 -25.92 0.49
CA VAL A 21 -9.86 -27.27 0.14
C VAL A 21 -9.29 -28.00 1.37
N ALA A 22 -8.64 -27.27 2.27
CA ALA A 22 -8.11 -27.83 3.51
C ALA A 22 -9.22 -28.26 4.49
N LEU A 23 -10.36 -27.57 4.53
CA LEU A 23 -11.48 -27.87 5.43
C LEU A 23 -12.13 -29.26 5.16
N PRO A 24 -12.55 -29.63 3.93
CA PRO A 24 -13.01 -30.97 3.59
C PRO A 24 -11.91 -32.02 3.69
N GLY A 25 -10.66 -31.67 3.35
CA GLY A 25 -9.53 -32.59 3.51
C GLY A 25 -9.28 -32.95 4.97
N MET A 26 -9.37 -31.96 5.86
CA MET A 26 -9.28 -32.13 7.31
C MET A 26 -10.47 -32.92 7.84
N LEU A 27 -11.70 -32.62 7.41
CA LEU A 27 -12.91 -33.37 7.78
C LEU A 27 -12.86 -34.82 7.29
N TYR A 28 -12.35 -35.06 6.07
CA TYR A 28 -12.20 -36.39 5.49
C TYR A 28 -11.17 -37.23 6.27
N VAL A 29 -10.04 -36.62 6.66
CA VAL A 29 -9.06 -37.27 7.56
C VAL A 29 -9.69 -37.56 8.92
N SER A 30 -10.46 -36.62 9.50
CA SER A 30 -11.15 -36.78 10.78
C SER A 30 -12.27 -37.82 10.77
N LEU A 31 -12.92 -38.08 9.62
CA LEU A 31 -13.91 -39.17 9.50
C LEU A 31 -13.23 -40.52 9.28
N ARG A 32 -12.16 -40.57 8.48
CA ARG A 32 -11.41 -41.80 8.23
C ARG A 32 -10.67 -42.29 9.48
N SER A 33 -10.27 -41.39 10.37
CA SER A 33 -9.59 -41.70 11.64
C SER A 33 -10.45 -42.51 12.61
N LEU A 34 -11.78 -42.41 12.52
CA LEU A 34 -12.72 -43.20 13.33
C LEU A 34 -12.76 -44.69 12.93
N SER A 35 -12.29 -45.03 11.72
CA SER A 35 -12.35 -46.39 11.16
C SER A 35 -11.03 -47.16 11.25
N VAL A 36 -9.90 -46.52 11.59
CA VAL A 36 -8.58 -47.16 11.53
C VAL A 36 -7.83 -46.94 12.86
N ASN A 37 -7.71 -47.99 13.65
CA ASN A 37 -6.88 -48.03 14.85
C ASN A 37 -5.41 -47.71 14.51
N GLY A 38 -4.81 -46.71 15.16
CA GLY A 38 -3.36 -46.69 15.43
C GLY A 38 -2.46 -45.54 14.95
N CYS A 39 -2.92 -44.52 14.22
CA CYS A 39 -2.05 -43.35 13.93
C CYS A 39 -2.86 -42.07 13.66
N LEU A 40 -3.38 -41.46 14.73
CA LEU A 40 -4.47 -40.48 14.66
C LEU A 40 -4.08 -38.99 14.57
N PRO A 41 -2.87 -38.49 14.96
CA PRO A 41 -2.59 -37.05 14.86
C PRO A 41 -1.64 -36.61 13.73
N ALA A 42 -0.80 -37.49 13.18
CA ALA A 42 0.33 -37.06 12.36
C ALA A 42 -0.06 -36.38 11.03
N THR A 43 -1.10 -36.87 10.37
CA THR A 43 -1.52 -36.36 9.04
C THR A 43 -2.31 -35.05 9.12
N ALA A 44 -3.15 -34.88 10.14
CA ALA A 44 -3.83 -33.61 10.40
C ALA A 44 -2.82 -32.52 10.77
N LEU A 45 -1.79 -32.87 11.56
CA LEU A 45 -0.72 -31.95 11.95
C LEU A 45 0.11 -31.52 10.74
N THR A 46 0.50 -32.46 9.86
CA THR A 46 1.29 -32.12 8.66
C THR A 46 0.49 -31.26 7.69
N PHE A 47 -0.80 -31.55 7.48
CA PHE A 47 -1.62 -30.74 6.57
C PHE A 47 -1.87 -29.33 7.11
N GLY A 48 -2.13 -29.20 8.42
CA GLY A 48 -2.25 -27.91 9.09
C GLY A 48 -0.96 -27.10 9.02
N LEU A 49 0.20 -27.74 9.23
CA LEU A 49 1.51 -27.11 9.11
C LEU A 49 1.78 -26.64 7.68
N VAL A 50 1.51 -27.48 6.66
CA VAL A 50 1.71 -27.10 5.25
C VAL A 50 0.80 -25.95 4.84
N SER A 51 -0.49 -25.99 5.21
CA SER A 51 -1.44 -24.92 4.92
C SER A 51 -1.10 -23.61 5.64
N GLY A 52 -0.71 -23.70 6.91
CA GLY A 52 -0.28 -22.54 7.70
C GLY A 52 0.97 -21.91 7.14
N LEU A 53 1.98 -22.72 6.81
CA LEU A 53 3.23 -22.25 6.22
C LEU A 53 3.01 -21.61 4.85
N LEU A 54 2.17 -22.22 4.00
CA LEU A 54 1.84 -21.65 2.69
C LEU A 54 1.12 -20.30 2.82
N THR A 55 0.21 -20.18 3.79
CA THR A 55 -0.51 -18.92 4.06
C THR A 55 0.44 -17.83 4.56
N LEU A 56 1.34 -18.16 5.49
CA LEU A 56 2.38 -17.26 6.00
C LEU A 56 3.29 -16.76 4.86
N LEU A 57 3.80 -17.67 4.03
CA LEU A 57 4.65 -17.31 2.89
C LEU A 57 3.93 -16.41 1.88
N LEU A 58 2.64 -16.65 1.63
CA LEU A 58 1.84 -15.82 0.74
C LEU A 58 1.58 -14.42 1.32
N LEU A 59 1.34 -14.32 2.62
CA LEU A 59 1.09 -13.05 3.30
C LEU A 59 2.35 -12.18 3.34
N GLU A 60 3.49 -12.79 3.66
CA GLU A 60 4.80 -12.15 3.70
C GLU A 60 5.18 -11.59 2.33
N ARG A 61 5.13 -12.42 1.28
CA ARG A 61 5.53 -11.99 -0.07
C ARG A 61 4.59 -11.01 -0.74
N SER A 62 3.30 -11.03 -0.38
CA SER A 62 2.30 -10.24 -1.11
C SER A 62 1.89 -8.97 -0.41
N VAL A 63 1.45 -9.09 0.84
CA VAL A 63 0.79 -7.99 1.55
C VAL A 63 1.82 -7.21 2.36
N ILE A 64 2.62 -7.92 3.16
CA ILE A 64 3.57 -7.27 4.08
C ILE A 64 4.69 -6.58 3.31
N ALA A 65 5.24 -7.23 2.27
CA ALA A 65 6.29 -6.64 1.44
C ALA A 65 5.86 -5.33 0.74
N HIS A 66 4.67 -5.31 0.12
CA HIS A 66 4.15 -4.10 -0.51
C HIS A 66 3.82 -3.01 0.49
N LEU A 67 3.25 -3.37 1.65
CA LEU A 67 2.92 -2.39 2.68
C LEU A 67 4.19 -1.75 3.28
N MET A 68 5.23 -2.55 3.50
CA MET A 68 6.55 -2.03 3.91
C MET A 68 7.20 -1.16 2.85
N GLN A 69 7.05 -1.49 1.56
CA GLN A 69 7.56 -0.63 0.48
C GLN A 69 6.86 0.73 0.50
N PHE A 70 5.53 0.75 0.51
CA PHE A 70 4.78 2.01 0.59
C PHE A 70 5.10 2.80 1.85
N SER A 71 5.21 2.13 3.01
CA SER A 71 5.59 2.79 4.26
C SER A 71 6.95 3.48 4.14
N ARG A 72 7.96 2.79 3.60
CA ARG A 72 9.31 3.35 3.41
C ARG A 72 9.34 4.49 2.39
N GLU A 73 8.58 4.38 1.31
CA GLU A 73 8.49 5.45 0.31
C GLU A 73 7.80 6.69 0.88
N VAL A 74 6.70 6.53 1.63
CA VAL A 74 6.01 7.64 2.31
C VAL A 74 6.92 8.28 3.36
N GLU A 75 7.65 7.48 4.15
CA GLU A 75 8.62 7.99 5.12
C GLU A 75 9.77 8.75 4.45
N ARG A 76 10.23 8.30 3.28
CA ARG A 76 11.22 9.02 2.49
C ARG A 76 10.68 10.37 1.99
N ILE A 77 9.44 10.40 1.54
CA ILE A 77 8.78 11.63 1.06
C ILE A 77 8.60 12.62 2.22
N SER A 78 8.18 12.14 3.40
CA SER A 78 7.99 13.00 4.57
C SER A 78 9.31 13.55 5.11
N THR A 79 10.37 12.75 5.17
CA THR A 79 11.69 13.16 5.66
C THR A 79 12.41 14.11 4.69
N THR A 80 12.26 13.91 3.38
CA THR A 80 12.86 14.82 2.38
C THR A 80 12.02 16.08 2.13
N GLY A 81 10.75 16.09 2.54
CA GLY A 81 9.80 17.17 2.24
C GLY A 81 9.48 17.32 0.75
N ASN A 82 9.94 16.38 -0.09
CA ASN A 82 9.81 16.48 -1.54
C ASN A 82 8.58 15.70 -2.02
N THR A 83 7.45 16.39 -2.07
CA THR A 83 6.15 15.86 -2.50
C THR A 83 6.05 15.59 -4.01
N ALA A 84 7.03 16.04 -4.80
CA ALA A 84 7.12 15.72 -6.22
C ALA A 84 7.49 14.24 -6.46
N LEU A 85 8.07 13.56 -5.46
CA LEU A 85 8.26 12.11 -5.53
C LEU A 85 6.91 11.40 -5.48
N ARG A 86 6.75 10.41 -6.36
CA ARG A 86 5.55 9.56 -6.44
C ARG A 86 5.92 8.13 -6.07
N LEU A 87 4.97 7.44 -5.45
CA LEU A 87 5.10 6.01 -5.19
C LEU A 87 5.09 5.24 -6.49
N GLU A 88 5.97 4.25 -6.61
CA GLU A 88 6.02 3.36 -7.77
C GLU A 88 4.96 2.28 -7.62
N ILE A 89 3.97 2.27 -8.50
CA ILE A 89 2.81 1.38 -8.40
C ILE A 89 2.99 0.24 -9.39
N THR A 90 3.25 -0.96 -8.87
CA THR A 90 3.37 -2.17 -9.68
C THR A 90 2.19 -3.09 -9.43
N GLY A 91 1.16 -2.99 -10.27
CA GLY A 91 -0.01 -3.88 -10.22
C GLY A 91 -1.34 -3.16 -10.43
N GLU A 92 -2.42 -3.94 -10.46
CA GLU A 92 -3.81 -3.45 -10.54
C GLU A 92 -4.67 -3.94 -9.38
N ASP A 93 -4.01 -4.26 -8.27
CA ASP A 93 -4.67 -4.82 -7.11
C ASP A 93 -5.12 -3.76 -6.10
N GLU A 94 -5.77 -4.20 -5.02
CA GLU A 94 -6.30 -3.35 -3.98
C GLU A 94 -5.20 -2.52 -3.29
N LEU A 95 -3.99 -3.06 -3.13
CA LEU A 95 -2.83 -2.33 -2.61
C LEU A 95 -2.34 -1.30 -3.63
N SER A 96 -2.34 -1.64 -4.92
CA SER A 96 -2.01 -0.71 -6.01
C SER A 96 -2.97 0.47 -6.05
N ARG A 97 -4.27 0.23 -5.83
CA ARG A 97 -5.28 1.30 -5.68
C ARG A 97 -5.01 2.19 -4.46
N LEU A 98 -4.54 1.63 -3.35
CA LEU A 98 -4.12 2.42 -2.20
C LEU A 98 -2.91 3.31 -2.56
N GLY A 99 -1.90 2.76 -3.24
CA GLY A 99 -0.78 3.56 -3.76
C GLY A 99 -1.22 4.70 -4.67
N GLN A 100 -2.22 4.46 -5.53
CA GLN A 100 -2.80 5.51 -6.39
C GLN A 100 -3.49 6.60 -5.57
N ALA A 101 -4.20 6.22 -4.51
CA ALA A 101 -4.85 7.17 -3.61
C ALA A 101 -3.82 8.04 -2.87
N ILE A 102 -2.71 7.45 -2.41
CA ILE A 102 -1.60 8.18 -1.79
C ILE A 102 -0.96 9.16 -2.78
N ASN A 103 -0.70 8.73 -4.02
CA ASN A 103 -0.18 9.62 -5.06
C ASN A 103 -1.13 10.80 -5.37
N LYS A 104 -2.45 10.59 -5.33
CA LYS A 104 -3.43 11.69 -5.46
C LYS A 104 -3.40 12.65 -4.26
N MET A 105 -3.20 12.14 -3.05
CA MET A 105 -3.02 12.98 -1.86
C MET A 105 -1.76 13.83 -1.98
N LEU A 106 -0.63 13.26 -2.38
CA LEU A 106 0.62 14.00 -2.63
C LEU A 106 0.43 15.10 -3.69
N ASP A 107 -0.30 14.79 -4.77
CA ASP A 107 -0.66 15.75 -5.81
C ASP A 107 -1.45 16.95 -5.27
N SER A 108 -2.35 16.69 -4.32
CA SER A 108 -3.14 17.76 -3.68
C SER A 108 -2.28 18.64 -2.76
N ILE A 109 -1.29 18.06 -2.08
CA ILE A 109 -0.35 18.79 -1.22
C ILE A 109 0.54 19.69 -2.07
N GLU A 110 1.10 19.15 -3.17
CA GLU A 110 1.93 19.90 -4.10
C GLU A 110 1.19 21.10 -4.70
N ARG A 111 -0.08 20.89 -5.11
CA ARG A 111 -0.94 21.97 -5.60
C ARG A 111 -1.23 23.03 -4.53
N ALA A 112 -1.52 22.62 -3.30
CA ALA A 112 -1.75 23.56 -2.20
C ALA A 112 -0.50 24.39 -1.89
N GLU A 113 0.69 23.79 -1.95
CA GLU A 113 1.94 24.50 -1.72
C GLU A 113 2.26 25.49 -2.85
N SER A 114 2.02 25.10 -4.11
CA SER A 114 2.16 25.98 -5.27
C SER A 114 1.25 27.21 -5.15
N LEU A 115 -0.03 27.03 -4.83
CA LEU A 115 -0.98 28.12 -4.62
C LEU A 115 -0.54 29.05 -3.49
N ARG A 116 -0.05 28.49 -2.38
CA ARG A 116 0.47 29.28 -1.25
C ARG A 116 1.67 30.13 -1.67
N ARG A 117 2.60 29.58 -2.44
CA ARG A 117 3.77 30.33 -2.96
C ARG A 117 3.34 31.45 -3.90
N GLN A 118 2.38 31.18 -4.78
CA GLN A 118 1.87 32.16 -5.74
C GLN A 118 1.20 33.34 -5.03
N ALA A 119 0.33 33.07 -4.04
CA ALA A 119 -0.27 34.13 -3.23
C ALA A 119 0.76 34.97 -2.46
N GLN A 120 1.86 34.37 -1.99
CA GLN A 120 2.96 35.10 -1.35
C GLN A 120 3.73 35.99 -2.33
N CYS A 121 3.96 35.51 -3.56
CA CYS A 121 4.61 36.30 -4.60
C CYS A 121 3.74 37.48 -5.03
N ASP A 122 2.43 37.26 -5.20
CA ASP A 122 1.49 38.32 -5.56
C ASP A 122 1.45 39.42 -4.49
N LEU A 123 1.38 39.04 -3.21
CA LEU A 123 1.43 39.98 -2.10
C LEU A 123 2.74 40.78 -2.07
N ARG A 124 3.89 40.12 -2.30
CA ARG A 124 5.19 40.80 -2.35
C ARG A 124 5.27 41.79 -3.51
N SER A 125 4.79 41.40 -4.69
CA SER A 125 4.79 42.30 -5.85
C SER A 125 3.95 43.55 -5.61
N ILE A 126 2.81 43.40 -4.93
CA ILE A 126 1.96 44.55 -4.56
C ILE A 126 2.69 45.45 -3.55
N LEU A 127 3.31 44.87 -2.52
CA LEU A 127 4.05 45.63 -1.52
C LEU A 127 5.24 46.41 -2.12
N ASP A 128 5.98 45.79 -3.04
CA ASP A 128 7.12 46.44 -3.72
C ASP A 128 6.67 47.63 -4.58
N HIS A 129 5.50 47.52 -5.24
CA HIS A 129 4.95 48.63 -6.04
C HIS A 129 4.43 49.79 -5.19
N VAL A 130 4.00 49.53 -3.95
CA VAL A 130 3.49 50.58 -3.05
C VAL A 130 4.64 51.36 -2.40
N HIS A 131 5.77 50.73 -2.09
CA HIS A 131 6.90 51.43 -1.46
C HIS A 131 7.57 52.45 -2.39
N ASP A 132 7.55 52.22 -3.71
CA ASP A 132 8.12 53.13 -4.71
C ASP A 132 7.28 54.42 -4.89
N ALA A 133 5.96 54.34 -4.70
CA ALA A 133 5.06 55.49 -4.81
C ALA A 133 5.14 56.47 -3.62
N ILE A 134 5.64 56.02 -2.46
CA ILE A 134 5.68 56.82 -1.23
C ILE A 134 6.94 57.70 -1.17
N PHE A 135 7.99 57.42 -1.95
CA PHE A 135 9.23 58.19 -1.89
C PHE A 135 9.18 59.56 -2.60
N VAL A 136 8.13 59.84 -3.38
CA VAL A 136 8.04 61.09 -4.18
C VAL A 136 7.40 62.25 -3.43
N HIS A 137 6.75 62.03 -2.27
CA HIS A 137 5.94 63.09 -1.67
C HIS A 137 6.60 63.92 -0.54
N ASP A 138 7.84 63.63 -0.15
CA ASP A 138 8.52 64.32 0.98
C ASP A 138 9.80 65.08 0.57
N THR A 139 9.71 65.85 -0.53
CA THR A 139 10.62 66.97 -0.78
C THR A 139 9.86 68.12 -1.43
N SER A 140 9.19 68.96 -0.64
CA SER A 140 8.72 70.30 -1.03
C SER A 140 8.54 71.18 0.21
#